data_AF-A0A7W1UDM9-F1
#
_entry.id   AF-A0A7W1UDM9-F1
#
_cell.length_a   1.000
_cell.length_b   1.000
_cell.length_c   1.000
_cell.angle_alpha   90.00
_cell.angle_beta   90.00
_cell.angle_gamma   90.00
#
_symmetry.space_group_name_H-M   'P 1'
#
loop_
_entity.id
_entity.type
_entity.pdbx_description
1 polymer ?
#
loop_
_entity_poly.entity_id
_entity_poly.type
_entity_poly.pdbx_seq_one_letter_code
_entity_poly.pdbx_strand_id
1 'polypeptide(L)'
;MPSRESLESKDWVSDSYTYALLWGLPGVLLLVGIFVDPFTRTVMWTGAFLWKSAACLANAARCGRTHCYFTGPFFVLAAFVTMLHGFQVVSLGANGWVWLGLAIIGGTGFLWVVTERVWGKFSSAKY
;
A
#
# COMPACT_ATOMS: atom_id res chain seq x y z
N MET A 1 10.39 -25.95 2.84
CA MET A 1 10.23 -24.48 2.84
C MET A 1 11.24 -23.89 1.86
N PRO A 2 10.86 -22.93 1.02
CA PRO A 2 11.74 -22.30 0.02
C PRO A 2 12.92 -21.54 0.65
N SER A 3 14.05 -21.46 -0.06
CA SER A 3 15.21 -20.65 0.37
C SER A 3 14.90 -19.16 0.22
N ARG A 4 15.57 -18.31 1.01
CA ARG A 4 15.40 -16.86 0.94
C ARG A 4 15.67 -16.31 -0.47
N GLU A 5 16.73 -16.76 -1.13
CA GLU A 5 17.08 -16.36 -2.50
C GLU A 5 15.96 -16.69 -3.50
N SER A 6 15.32 -17.85 -3.33
CA SER A 6 14.21 -18.26 -4.20
C SER A 6 12.94 -17.43 -3.98
N LEU A 7 12.76 -16.83 -2.79
CA LEU A 7 11.67 -15.91 -2.50
C LEU A 7 12.00 -14.49 -2.98
N GLU A 8 13.24 -14.03 -2.78
CA GLU A 8 13.69 -12.71 -3.27
C GLU A 8 13.63 -12.60 -4.79
N SER A 9 13.99 -13.66 -5.52
CA SER A 9 13.85 -13.67 -6.99
C SER A 9 12.40 -13.59 -7.49
N LYS A 10 11.42 -13.85 -6.62
CA LYS A 10 9.98 -13.77 -6.93
C LYS A 10 9.32 -12.51 -6.40
N ASP A 11 10.02 -11.73 -5.58
CA ASP A 11 9.51 -10.57 -4.86
C ASP A 11 9.50 -9.33 -5.76
N TRP A 12 8.31 -8.92 -6.19
CA TRP A 12 8.12 -7.72 -7.01
C TRP A 12 8.49 -6.42 -6.28
N VAL A 13 8.55 -6.41 -4.95
CA VAL A 13 9.01 -5.22 -4.23
C VAL A 13 10.52 -5.03 -4.40
N SER A 14 11.26 -6.12 -4.59
CA SER A 14 12.72 -6.08 -4.71
C SER A 14 13.21 -5.88 -6.15
N ASP A 15 12.32 -5.99 -7.15
CA ASP A 15 12.62 -5.73 -8.57
C ASP A 15 12.23 -4.29 -8.96
N SER A 16 13.18 -3.53 -9.52
CA SER A 16 12.99 -2.11 -9.79
C SER A 16 11.87 -1.80 -10.78
N TYR A 17 11.72 -2.62 -11.82
CA TYR A 17 10.71 -2.40 -12.86
C TYR A 17 9.30 -2.62 -12.31
N THR A 18 9.08 -3.77 -11.67
CA THR A 18 7.80 -4.08 -11.04
C THR A 18 7.51 -3.16 -9.86
N TYR A 19 8.51 -2.76 -9.09
CA TYR A 19 8.36 -1.74 -8.04
C TYR A 19 7.84 -0.41 -8.61
N ALA A 20 8.49 0.09 -9.67
CA ALA A 20 8.10 1.34 -10.32
C ALA A 20 6.67 1.30 -10.84
N LEU A 21 6.23 0.17 -11.42
CA LEU A 21 4.87 0.02 -11.93
C LEU A 21 3.82 -0.18 -10.85
N LEU A 22 4.10 -1.02 -9.85
CA LEU A 22 3.08 -1.48 -8.90
C LEU A 22 2.99 -0.63 -7.63
N TRP A 23 4.05 0.09 -7.28
CA TRP A 23 4.08 1.00 -6.13
C TRP A 23 4.41 2.44 -6.53
N GLY A 24 5.35 2.62 -7.48
CA GLY A 24 5.76 3.94 -7.96
C GLY A 24 4.64 4.70 -8.67
N LEU A 25 4.04 4.10 -9.71
CA LEU A 25 2.98 4.72 -10.51
C LEU A 25 1.74 5.08 -9.65
N PRO A 26 1.19 4.17 -8.82
CA PRO A 26 0.16 4.55 -7.86
C PRO A 26 0.62 5.64 -6.88
N GLY A 27 1.89 5.62 -6.46
CA GLY A 27 2.48 6.68 -5.63
C GLY A 27 2.43 8.05 -6.32
N VAL A 28 2.77 8.11 -7.61
CA VAL A 28 2.66 9.33 -8.41
C VAL A 28 1.19 9.78 -8.53
N LEU A 29 0.25 8.86 -8.74
CA LEU A 29 -1.19 9.21 -8.75
C LEU A 29 -1.64 9.81 -7.41
N LEU A 30 -1.16 9.29 -6.28
CA LEU A 30 -1.44 9.88 -4.97
C LEU A 30 -0.89 11.31 -4.87
N LEU A 31 0.34 11.55 -5.33
CA LEU A 31 0.97 12.88 -5.32
C LEU A 31 0.24 13.87 -6.23
N VAL A 32 -0.11 13.47 -7.46
CA VAL A 32 -0.91 14.30 -8.38
C VAL A 32 -2.28 14.62 -7.78
N GLY A 33 -2.89 13.65 -7.09
CA GLY A 33 -4.16 13.81 -6.39
C GLY A 33 -4.19 14.98 -5.39
N ILE A 34 -3.04 15.41 -4.87
CA ILE A 34 -2.94 16.56 -3.95
C ILE A 34 -3.31 17.87 -4.65
N PHE A 35 -3.08 17.98 -5.95
CA PHE A 35 -3.21 19.24 -6.70
C PHE A 35 -4.52 19.36 -7.50
N VAL A 36 -5.37 18.35 -7.45
CA VAL A 36 -6.67 18.32 -8.17
C VAL A 36 -7.84 18.53 -7.22
N ASP A 37 -9.02 18.73 -7.79
CA ASP A 37 -10.27 18.89 -7.05
C ASP A 37 -10.62 17.64 -6.21
N PRO A 38 -11.46 17.78 -5.16
CA PRO A 38 -11.74 16.68 -4.25
C PRO A 38 -12.36 15.44 -4.90
N PHE A 39 -13.20 15.61 -5.94
CA PHE A 39 -13.83 14.48 -6.61
C PHE A 39 -12.78 13.68 -7.39
N THR A 40 -11.98 14.37 -8.21
CA THR A 40 -10.89 13.74 -8.98
C THR A 40 -9.87 13.09 -8.04
N ARG A 41 -9.50 13.76 -6.94
CA ARG A 41 -8.63 13.21 -5.89
C ARG A 41 -9.19 11.90 -5.34
N THR A 42 -10.49 11.86 -5.03
CA THR A 42 -11.16 10.67 -4.49
C THR A 42 -11.01 9.47 -5.42
N VAL A 43 -11.29 9.65 -6.71
CA VAL A 43 -11.18 8.59 -7.72
C VAL A 43 -9.72 8.13 -7.85
N MET A 44 -8.79 9.08 -7.99
CA MET A 44 -7.36 8.79 -8.15
C MET A 44 -6.79 8.04 -6.95
N TRP A 45 -7.06 8.53 -5.73
CA TRP A 45 -6.54 7.92 -4.51
C TRP A 45 -7.17 6.55 -4.26
N THR A 46 -8.49 6.40 -4.43
CA THR A 46 -9.17 5.11 -4.28
C THR A 46 -8.60 4.09 -5.26
N GLY A 47 -8.47 4.45 -6.54
CA GLY A 47 -7.88 3.58 -7.56
C GLY A 47 -6.43 3.20 -7.24
N ALA A 48 -5.60 4.17 -6.82
CA ALA A 48 -4.21 3.92 -6.45
C ALA A 48 -4.09 3.00 -5.22
N PHE A 49 -4.96 3.15 -4.22
CA PHE A 49 -4.96 2.27 -3.06
C PHE A 49 -5.41 0.85 -3.39
N LEU A 50 -6.45 0.69 -4.21
CA LEU A 50 -6.88 -0.64 -4.68
C LEU A 50 -5.80 -1.32 -5.51
N TRP A 51 -5.09 -0.56 -6.37
CA TRP A 51 -3.94 -1.06 -7.10
C TRP A 51 -2.84 -1.56 -6.15
N LYS A 52 -2.38 -0.72 -5.22
CA LYS A 52 -1.33 -1.10 -4.27
C LYS A 52 -1.76 -2.27 -3.38
N SER A 53 -3.03 -2.33 -3.01
CA SER A 53 -3.61 -3.45 -2.26
C SER A 53 -3.47 -4.75 -3.06
N ALA A 54 -3.95 -4.78 -4.30
CA ALA A 54 -3.87 -5.95 -5.16
C ALA A 54 -2.42 -6.39 -5.39
N ALA A 55 -1.51 -5.44 -5.66
CA ALA A 55 -0.08 -5.71 -5.81
C ALA A 55 0.53 -6.32 -4.55
N CYS A 56 0.25 -5.77 -3.36
CA CYS A 56 0.74 -6.32 -2.09
C CYS A 56 0.19 -7.73 -1.85
N LEU A 57 -1.13 -7.95 -1.97
CA LEU A 57 -1.73 -9.26 -1.72
C LEU A 57 -1.22 -10.32 -2.70
N ALA A 58 -1.08 -9.97 -3.99
CA ALA A 58 -0.50 -10.86 -4.99
C ALA A 58 0.98 -11.17 -4.69
N ASN A 59 1.78 -10.17 -4.32
CA ASN A 59 3.18 -10.37 -3.99
C ASN A 59 3.34 -11.23 -2.72
N ALA A 60 2.51 -11.01 -1.71
CA ALA A 60 2.46 -11.82 -0.50
C ALA A 60 2.10 -13.28 -0.83
N ALA A 61 1.06 -13.52 -1.64
CA ALA A 61 0.70 -14.87 -2.08
C ALA A 61 1.81 -15.55 -2.90
N ARG A 62 2.60 -14.78 -3.66
CA ARG A 62 3.64 -15.27 -4.55
C ARG A 62 4.96 -15.62 -3.85
N CYS A 63 5.43 -14.76 -2.95
CA CYS A 63 6.76 -14.89 -2.32
C CYS A 63 6.72 -14.89 -0.78
N GLY A 64 5.56 -14.69 -0.16
CA GLY A 64 5.44 -14.63 1.30
C GLY A 64 6.02 -13.36 1.92
N ARG A 65 6.09 -12.25 1.17
CA ARG A 65 6.60 -10.97 1.69
C ARG A 65 5.76 -10.53 2.88
N THR A 66 6.39 -10.45 4.06
CA THR A 66 5.68 -10.33 5.33
C THR A 66 4.86 -9.06 5.40
N HIS A 67 5.44 -7.88 5.14
CA HIS A 67 4.69 -6.63 5.27
C HIS A 67 3.51 -6.55 4.31
N CYS A 68 3.62 -7.19 3.14
CA CYS A 68 2.57 -7.16 2.12
C CYS A 68 1.27 -7.84 2.60
N TYR A 69 1.35 -8.80 3.53
CA TYR A 69 0.16 -9.38 4.17
C TYR A 69 -0.62 -8.36 5.02
N PHE A 70 0.04 -7.30 5.50
CA PHE A 70 -0.57 -6.27 6.35
C PHE A 70 -0.87 -4.99 5.58
N THR A 71 0.05 -4.55 4.72
CA THR A 71 -0.14 -3.33 3.92
C THR A 71 -1.22 -3.52 2.85
N GLY A 72 -1.40 -4.74 2.32
CA GLY A 72 -2.50 -5.05 1.39
C GLY A 72 -3.87 -4.71 1.98
N PRO A 73 -4.31 -5.35 3.08
CA PRO A 73 -5.56 -5.03 3.76
C PRO A 73 -5.64 -3.57 4.24
N PHE A 74 -4.53 -3.00 4.73
CA PHE A 74 -4.48 -1.59 5.09
C PHE A 74 -4.83 -0.66 3.92
N PHE A 75 -4.34 -0.95 2.71
CA PHE A 75 -4.70 -0.17 1.52
C PHE A 75 -6.16 -0.36 1.09
N VAL A 76 -6.79 -1.52 1.35
CA VAL A 76 -8.25 -1.67 1.15
C VAL A 76 -9.01 -0.73 2.07
N LEU A 77 -8.64 -0.69 3.36
CA LEU A 77 -9.26 0.21 4.33
C LEU A 77 -9.03 1.67 3.94
N ALA A 78 -7.82 2.02 3.50
CA ALA A 78 -7.49 3.34 2.97
C ALA A 78 -8.39 3.74 1.79
N ALA A 79 -8.57 2.84 0.83
CA ALA A 79 -9.45 3.06 -0.33
C ALA A 79 -10.89 3.32 0.13
N PHE A 80 -11.39 2.52 1.06
CA PHE A 80 -12.74 2.66 1.59
C PHE A 80 -12.95 3.98 2.33
N VAL A 81 -12.04 4.34 3.24
CA VAL A 81 -12.13 5.62 3.97
C VAL A 81 -11.98 6.81 3.03
N THR A 82 -11.08 6.74 2.05
CA THR A 82 -10.90 7.76 1.01
C THR A 82 -12.21 7.99 0.24
N MET A 83 -12.87 6.90 -0.16
CA MET A 83 -14.15 6.95 -0.88
C MET A 83 -15.26 7.59 -0.02
N LEU A 84 -15.41 7.14 1.23
CA LEU A 84 -16.40 7.69 2.15
C LEU A 84 -16.17 9.18 2.45
N HIS A 85 -14.91 9.57 2.63
CA HIS A 85 -14.56 10.97 2.86
C HIS A 85 -14.79 11.82 1.62
N GLY A 86 -14.33 11.34 0.48
CA GLY A 86 -14.44 12.02 -0.81
C GLY A 86 -15.88 12.32 -1.21
N PHE A 87 -16.75 11.33 -1.10
CA PHE A 87 -18.18 11.47 -1.41
C PHE A 87 -19.01 12.08 -0.29
N GLN A 88 -18.38 12.68 0.72
CA GLN A 88 -19.05 13.38 1.83
C GLN A 88 -20.01 12.49 2.64
N VAL A 89 -19.82 11.17 2.62
CA VAL A 89 -20.54 10.23 3.49
C VAL A 89 -20.02 10.33 4.93
N VAL A 90 -18.70 10.53 5.08
CA VAL A 90 -18.04 10.74 6.38
C VAL A 90 -17.14 11.97 6.32
N SER A 91 -17.31 12.90 7.26
CA SER A 91 -16.41 14.05 7.38
C SER A 91 -15.24 13.73 8.30
N LEU A 92 -14.02 13.88 7.80
CA LEU A 92 -12.77 13.82 8.58
C LEU A 92 -12.33 15.23 9.05
N GLY A 93 -13.23 16.21 8.96
CA GLY A 93 -12.96 17.61 9.29
C GLY A 93 -12.20 18.37 8.19
N ALA A 94 -11.90 19.64 8.46
CA ALA A 94 -11.28 20.57 7.50
C ALA A 94 -9.93 20.08 6.97
N ASN A 95 -9.18 19.33 7.78
CA ASN A 95 -7.87 18.79 7.43
C ASN A 95 -7.93 17.29 7.04
N GLY A 96 -9.10 16.77 6.70
CA GLY A 96 -9.33 15.33 6.45
C GLY A 96 -8.36 14.70 5.47
N TRP A 97 -8.11 15.36 4.34
CA TRP A 97 -7.15 14.90 3.33
C TRP A 97 -5.70 14.85 3.84
N VAL A 98 -5.31 15.80 4.68
CA VAL A 98 -3.97 15.84 5.30
C VAL A 98 -3.82 14.68 6.26
N TRP A 99 -4.81 14.47 7.13
CA TRP A 99 -4.81 13.35 8.07
C TRP A 99 -4.80 11.99 7.36
N LEU A 100 -5.55 11.84 6.26
CA LEU A 100 -5.46 10.65 5.42
C LEU A 100 -4.06 10.46 4.85
N GLY A 101 -3.48 11.49 4.23
CA GLY A 101 -2.12 11.39 3.68
C GLY A 101 -1.09 10.97 4.74
N LEU A 102 -1.12 11.59 5.92
CA LEU A 102 -0.23 11.27 7.04
C LEU A 102 -0.46 9.84 7.57
N ALA A 103 -1.72 9.43 7.74
CA ALA A 103 -2.05 8.09 8.18
C ALA A 103 -1.56 7.02 7.19
N ILE A 104 -1.60 7.30 5.88
CA ILE A 104 -1.11 6.40 4.85
C ILE A 104 0.42 6.27 4.89
N ILE A 105 1.14 7.40 4.95
CA ILE A 105 2.60 7.39 5.01
C ILE A 105 3.08 6.70 6.29
N GLY A 106 2.57 7.17 7.44
CA GLY A 106 2.91 6.64 8.75
C GLY A 106 2.50 5.19 8.94
N GLY A 107 1.26 4.84 8.56
CA GLY A 107 0.73 3.48 8.66
C GLY A 107 1.47 2.49 7.76
N THR A 108 1.76 2.86 6.50
CA THR A 108 2.53 1.99 5.60
C THR A 108 3.95 1.76 6.14
N GLY A 109 4.64 2.83 6.54
CA GLY A 109 5.99 2.74 7.08
C GLY A 109 6.05 1.92 8.39
N PHE A 110 5.09 2.15 9.28
CA PHE A 110 4.96 1.40 10.54
C PHE A 110 4.73 -0.09 10.28
N LEU A 111 3.73 -0.43 9.45
CA LEU A 111 3.42 -1.82 9.13
C LEU A 111 4.61 -2.50 8.47
N TRP A 112 5.31 -1.82 7.56
CA TRP A 112 6.52 -2.38 6.96
C TRP A 112 7.61 -2.66 8.00
N VAL A 113 8.06 -1.64 8.73
CA VAL A 113 9.19 -1.77 9.65
C VAL A 113 8.88 -2.77 10.76
N VAL A 114 7.71 -2.70 11.37
CA VAL A 114 7.36 -3.56 12.50
C VAL A 114 7.19 -5.01 12.07
N THR A 115 6.43 -5.26 11.01
CA THR A 115 6.14 -6.65 10.62
C THR A 115 7.39 -7.39 10.15
N GLU A 116 8.29 -6.71 9.42
CA GLU A 116 9.56 -7.32 9.01
C GLU A 116 10.56 -7.48 10.14
N ARG A 117 10.53 -6.63 11.17
CA ARG A 117 11.37 -6.82 12.36
C ARG A 117 10.90 -8.00 13.22
N VAL A 118 9.60 -8.20 13.35
CA VAL A 118 9.03 -9.23 14.23
C VAL A 118 9.05 -10.60 13.57
N TRP A 119 8.68 -10.71 12.29
CA TRP A 119 8.54 -11.99 11.58
C TRP A 119 9.55 -12.18 10.44
N GLY A 120 10.41 -11.18 10.21
CA GLY A 120 11.37 -11.18 9.12
C GLY A 120 10.78 -10.78 7.77
N LYS A 121 11.66 -10.65 6.76
CA LYS A 121 11.28 -10.16 5.41
C LYS A 121 10.28 -11.08 4.69
N PHE A 122 10.42 -12.39 4.89
CA PHE A 122 9.53 -13.40 4.30
C PHE A 122 9.05 -14.37 5.38
N SER A 123 7.73 -14.49 5.54
CA SER A 123 7.11 -15.39 6.53
C SER A 123 7.23 -16.87 6.14
N SER A 124 7.51 -17.15 4.87
CA SER A 124 7.62 -18.50 4.31
C SER A 124 9.06 -19.03 4.22
N ALA A 125 10.06 -18.23 4.60
CA ALA A 125 11.47 -18.61 4.55
C ALA A 125 11.86 -19.50 5.74
N LYS A 126 12.75 -20.48 5.50
CA LYS A 126 13.44 -21.20 6.58
C LYS A 126 14.66 -20.37 7.02
N TYR A 127 14.78 -20.10 8.32
CA TYR A 127 16.00 -19.57 8.93
C TYR A 127 16.96 -20.72 9.27
#